data_AF-A0AAE2CI69-F1
#
_entry.id   AF-A0AAE2CI69-F1
#
_cell.length_a   1.000
_cell.length_b   1.000
_cell.length_c   1.000
_cell.angle_alpha   90.00
_cell.angle_beta   90.00
_cell.angle_gamma   90.00
#
_symmetry.space_group_name_H-M   'P 1'
#
loop_
_entity.id
_entity.type
_entity.pdbx_description
1 polymer ?
#
loop_
_entity_poly.entity_id
_entity_poly.type
_entity_poly.pdbx_seq_one_letter_code
_entity_poly.pdbx_strand_id
1 'polypeptide(L)'
;MQDTIFTSETSSKASDFNSNSRIICRVCEKQFSQYTCPRCNTRYCSLHCYKSHSLRCTESFMRENVMEELQQLQPDEESKSKMLDILKRFHEEEETDSLDEEESVSSLSEETIQKILSGCQISFDDLSVEEKKRFQRAVATGELSKLIKPWDPWWLKPSAKNISLSSDGTQLVQPIMNEGLGASAENDVESDQWHDIPSGPETPLLPVSKLTASAPSPLLTVHLVDIIYSYCFTLRLYNGDPKSDPLESVIVVLSVSSVLGQGGQPETILEALLHCLEQTCSPTYKHMGGLQFGLRLIDDTIHLLHLGNAALVCLLCDMQKLIQAAEKELKSEKLHKSKRAELKSKLRFAERKVYFIMCWVHEQPSEAWSSLAAIVNTEKSSAVEFADSKRSTIRMEEKTERSGKPLIKEVK
;
A
#
# COMPACT_ATOMS: atom_id res chain seq x y z
N MET A 1 -26.36 14.36 -55.60
CA MET A 1 -27.66 14.92 -55.17
C MET A 1 -27.67 14.73 -53.66
N GLN A 2 -26.98 15.54 -52.84
CA GLN A 2 -27.24 16.94 -52.48
C GLN A 2 -28.72 17.19 -52.19
N ASP A 3 -29.14 16.92 -50.94
CA ASP A 3 -30.36 17.48 -50.38
C ASP A 3 -29.99 18.58 -49.39
N THR A 4 -30.42 19.77 -49.80
CA THR A 4 -30.15 21.10 -49.28
C THR A 4 -31.04 21.37 -48.07
N ILE A 5 -30.45 21.54 -46.88
CA ILE A 5 -31.19 22.08 -45.73
C ILE A 5 -31.16 23.61 -45.85
N PHE A 6 -32.33 24.18 -46.12
CA PHE A 6 -32.55 25.61 -46.17
C PHE A 6 -32.32 26.26 -44.79
N THR A 7 -31.32 27.12 -44.70
CA THR A 7 -31.16 28.10 -43.63
C THR A 7 -32.02 29.33 -43.95
N SER A 8 -33.03 29.62 -43.14
CA SER A 8 -33.67 30.93 -43.12
C SER A 8 -32.98 31.82 -42.09
N GLU A 9 -32.06 32.65 -42.57
CA GLU A 9 -31.57 33.82 -41.87
C GLU A 9 -32.66 34.89 -41.89
N THR A 10 -33.27 35.21 -40.75
CA THR A 10 -34.07 36.41 -40.60
C THR A 10 -33.25 37.49 -39.91
N SER A 11 -32.91 38.51 -40.69
CA SER A 11 -32.19 39.72 -40.31
C SER A 11 -32.92 40.53 -39.23
N SER A 12 -32.15 40.89 -38.21
CA SER A 12 -32.20 42.08 -37.37
C SER A 12 -33.41 43.02 -37.50
N LYS A 13 -34.29 42.98 -36.49
CA LYS A 13 -35.01 44.19 -36.02
C LYS A 13 -34.67 44.43 -34.55
N ALA A 14 -34.13 45.61 -34.29
CA ALA A 14 -33.81 46.11 -32.96
C ALA A 14 -35.07 46.58 -32.23
N SER A 15 -34.92 46.60 -30.90
CA SER A 15 -35.71 47.28 -29.86
C SER A 15 -37.14 46.82 -29.61
N ASP A 16 -37.27 45.92 -28.64
CA ASP A 16 -38.11 46.19 -27.47
C ASP A 16 -37.23 46.29 -26.22
N PHE A 17 -37.05 47.52 -25.75
CA PHE A 17 -36.47 47.81 -24.45
C PHE A 17 -37.46 47.38 -23.37
N ASN A 18 -37.26 46.18 -22.81
CA ASN A 18 -37.83 45.87 -21.51
C ASN A 18 -36.72 45.93 -20.45
N SER A 19 -36.70 47.04 -19.73
CA SER A 19 -35.81 47.37 -18.63
C SER A 19 -36.13 46.50 -17.41
N ASN A 20 -35.70 45.24 -17.45
CA ASN A 20 -35.60 44.40 -16.26
C ASN A 20 -34.24 43.69 -16.30
N SER A 21 -33.31 44.19 -15.48
CA SER A 21 -32.05 43.56 -15.05
C SER A 21 -31.44 42.59 -16.07
N ARG A 22 -30.55 43.10 -16.96
CA ARG A 22 -29.75 42.26 -17.85
C ARG A 22 -28.85 41.35 -17.02
N ILE A 23 -29.32 40.13 -16.79
CA ILE A 23 -28.66 39.15 -15.93
C ILE A 23 -27.63 38.38 -16.76
N ILE A 24 -26.41 38.38 -16.25
CA ILE A 24 -25.28 37.66 -16.84
C ILE A 24 -25.57 36.15 -16.83
N CYS A 25 -25.15 35.45 -17.87
CA CYS A 25 -25.23 34.00 -17.96
C CYS A 25 -24.58 33.36 -16.73
N ARG A 26 -25.34 32.56 -15.96
CA ARG A 26 -24.83 31.91 -14.74
C ARG A 26 -23.96 30.66 -14.99
N VAL A 27 -23.70 30.36 -16.27
CA VAL A 27 -22.90 29.19 -16.66
C VAL A 27 -21.51 29.61 -17.13
N CYS A 28 -21.43 30.65 -17.95
CA CYS A 28 -20.15 31.11 -18.51
C CYS A 28 -19.71 32.48 -18.00
N GLU A 29 -20.60 33.25 -17.39
CA GLU A 29 -20.36 34.61 -16.86
C GLU A 29 -19.81 35.64 -17.86
N LYS A 30 -19.72 35.29 -19.15
CA LYS A 30 -19.07 36.11 -20.19
C LYS A 30 -20.03 36.98 -21.00
N GLN A 31 -21.32 36.64 -21.01
CA GLN A 31 -22.33 37.32 -21.82
C GLN A 31 -23.69 37.31 -21.14
N PHE A 32 -24.58 38.21 -21.56
CA PHE A 32 -25.94 38.27 -21.02
C PHE A 32 -26.73 37.02 -21.37
N SER A 33 -27.57 36.57 -20.43
CA SER A 33 -28.46 35.44 -20.66
C SER A 33 -29.55 35.79 -21.68
N GLN A 34 -29.83 34.86 -22.58
CA GLN A 34 -30.91 34.97 -23.59
C GLN A 34 -32.05 33.98 -23.30
N TYR A 35 -31.77 32.91 -22.56
CA TYR A 35 -32.67 31.79 -22.34
C TYR A 35 -32.67 31.40 -20.85
N THR A 36 -33.72 30.71 -20.42
CA THR A 36 -33.87 30.20 -19.05
C THR A 36 -34.24 28.73 -19.08
N CYS A 37 -33.54 27.90 -18.31
CA CYS A 37 -33.83 26.46 -18.25
C CYS A 37 -35.18 26.22 -17.56
N PRO A 38 -36.13 25.49 -18.18
CA PRO A 38 -37.48 25.31 -17.62
C PRO A 38 -37.50 24.44 -16.35
N ARG A 39 -36.47 23.62 -16.10
CA ARG A 39 -36.43 22.72 -14.93
C ARG A 39 -35.83 23.36 -13.68
N CYS A 40 -34.72 24.08 -13.84
CA CYS A 40 -33.99 24.66 -12.71
C CYS A 40 -33.96 26.18 -12.71
N ASN A 41 -34.67 26.82 -13.66
CA ASN A 41 -34.76 28.26 -13.82
C ASN A 41 -33.40 28.98 -13.99
N THR A 42 -32.35 28.25 -14.38
CA THR A 42 -31.01 28.81 -14.58
C THR A 42 -30.95 29.56 -15.91
N ARG A 43 -30.44 30.80 -15.87
CA ARG A 43 -30.33 31.64 -17.06
C ARG A 43 -29.02 31.43 -17.80
N TYR A 44 -29.10 31.19 -19.10
CA TYR A 44 -27.96 30.87 -19.96
C TYR A 44 -28.01 31.64 -21.29
N CYS A 45 -26.86 31.74 -21.97
CA CYS A 45 -26.71 32.55 -23.18
C CYS A 45 -26.80 31.76 -24.49
N SER A 46 -26.49 30.46 -24.48
CA SER A 46 -26.42 29.62 -25.68
C SER A 46 -26.63 28.15 -25.36
N LEU A 47 -26.89 27.34 -26.39
CA LEU A 47 -27.09 25.89 -26.27
C LEU A 47 -25.87 25.18 -25.66
N HIS A 48 -24.66 25.69 -25.87
CA HIS A 48 -23.47 25.16 -25.20
C HIS A 48 -23.55 25.31 -23.68
N CYS A 49 -23.97 26.48 -23.19
CA CYS A 49 -24.22 26.70 -21.77
C CYS A 49 -25.43 25.90 -21.25
N TYR A 50 -26.42 25.64 -22.09
CA TYR A 50 -27.50 24.71 -21.75
C TYR A 50 -26.99 23.28 -21.56
N LYS A 51 -26.02 22.80 -22.36
CA LYS A 51 -25.47 21.44 -22.18
C LYS A 51 -24.58 21.30 -20.94
N SER A 52 -23.95 22.39 -20.48
CA SER A 52 -23.00 22.35 -19.36
C SER A 52 -23.57 22.79 -18.01
N HIS A 53 -24.78 23.39 -17.94
CA HIS A 53 -25.27 23.97 -16.68
C HIS A 53 -25.63 22.95 -15.59
N SER A 54 -26.18 21.78 -15.95
CA SER A 54 -26.51 20.71 -15.00
C SER A 54 -26.77 19.43 -15.76
N LEU A 55 -25.93 18.42 -15.52
CA LEU A 55 -26.08 17.08 -16.10
C LEU A 55 -27.47 16.49 -15.81
N ARG A 56 -28.01 16.74 -14.61
CA ARG A 56 -29.34 16.27 -14.19
C ARG A 56 -30.48 16.88 -15.01
N CYS A 57 -30.37 18.14 -15.43
CA CYS A 57 -31.40 18.81 -16.24
C CYS A 57 -31.33 18.40 -17.71
N THR A 58 -30.11 18.22 -18.25
CA THR A 58 -29.90 17.84 -19.64
C THR A 58 -30.20 16.37 -19.89
N GLU A 59 -29.78 15.48 -18.97
CA GLU A 59 -30.02 14.05 -19.06
C GLU A 59 -31.51 13.72 -18.93
N SER A 60 -32.20 14.32 -17.95
CA SER A 60 -33.64 14.09 -17.76
C SER A 60 -34.47 14.52 -18.97
N PHE A 61 -34.10 15.63 -19.62
CA PHE A 61 -34.77 16.10 -20.84
C PHE A 61 -34.49 15.18 -22.04
N MET A 62 -33.23 14.79 -22.26
CA MET A 62 -32.89 13.87 -23.35
C MET A 62 -33.53 12.50 -23.13
N ARG A 63 -33.55 12.00 -21.90
CA ARG A 63 -34.17 10.73 -21.54
C ARG A 63 -35.67 10.74 -21.79
N GLU A 64 -36.37 11.79 -21.37
CA GLU A 64 -37.82 11.91 -21.63
C GLU A 64 -38.11 11.96 -23.14
N ASN A 65 -37.34 12.73 -23.91
CA ASN A 65 -37.51 12.81 -25.37
C ASN A 65 -37.26 11.46 -26.07
N VAL A 66 -36.25 10.71 -25.62
CA VAL A 66 -35.94 9.36 -26.15
C VAL A 66 -36.99 8.34 -25.72
N MET A 67 -37.46 8.39 -24.46
CA MET A 67 -38.51 7.50 -23.98
C MET A 67 -39.85 7.77 -24.68
N GLU A 68 -40.16 9.03 -25.00
CA GLU A 68 -41.37 9.41 -25.71
C GLU A 68 -41.34 8.95 -27.19
N GLU A 69 -40.20 9.06 -27.89
CA GLU A 69 -40.05 8.46 -29.23
C GLU A 69 -40.11 6.93 -29.19
N LEU A 70 -39.48 6.28 -28.20
CA LEU A 70 -39.54 4.83 -28.05
C LEU A 70 -40.95 4.33 -27.73
N GLN A 71 -41.78 5.12 -27.03
CA GLN A 71 -43.18 4.79 -26.77
C GLN A 71 -44.07 4.95 -28.02
N GLN A 72 -43.72 5.87 -28.92
CA GLN A 72 -44.39 6.04 -30.21
C GLN A 72 -44.03 4.92 -31.21
N LEU A 73 -42.87 4.28 -31.02
CA LEU A 73 -42.48 3.06 -31.73
C LEU A 73 -43.07 1.82 -31.03
N GLN A 74 -44.38 1.60 -31.17
CA GLN A 74 -44.99 0.30 -30.82
C GLN A 74 -44.46 -0.77 -31.79
N PRO A 75 -43.73 -1.79 -31.32
CA PRO A 75 -43.28 -2.87 -32.19
C PRO A 75 -44.46 -3.81 -32.49
N ASP A 76 -44.68 -4.07 -33.78
CA ASP A 76 -45.56 -5.13 -34.29
C ASP A 76 -45.22 -6.47 -33.62
N GLU A 77 -46.22 -7.26 -33.24
CA GLU A 77 -46.06 -8.62 -32.70
C GLU A 77 -45.21 -9.51 -33.62
N GLU A 78 -45.23 -9.29 -34.95
CA GLU A 78 -44.38 -9.97 -35.92
C GLU A 78 -42.89 -9.62 -35.73
N SER A 79 -42.58 -8.38 -35.38
CA SER A 79 -41.20 -7.92 -35.13
C SER A 79 -40.66 -8.43 -33.78
N LYS A 80 -41.53 -8.55 -32.76
CA LYS A 80 -41.17 -9.22 -31.50
C LYS A 80 -40.93 -10.72 -31.69
N SER A 81 -41.78 -11.39 -32.47
CA SER A 81 -41.62 -12.80 -32.79
C SER A 81 -40.33 -13.08 -33.55
N LYS A 82 -39.98 -12.25 -34.53
CA LYS A 82 -38.69 -12.35 -35.25
C LYS A 82 -37.48 -12.09 -34.34
N MET A 83 -37.58 -11.14 -33.41
CA MET A 83 -36.52 -10.86 -32.45
C MET A 83 -36.31 -12.02 -31.46
N LEU A 84 -37.41 -12.65 -31.00
CA LEU A 84 -37.35 -13.85 -30.17
C LEU A 84 -36.79 -15.05 -30.92
N ASP A 85 -37.10 -15.19 -32.21
CA ASP A 85 -36.57 -16.28 -33.05
C ASP A 85 -35.07 -16.11 -33.31
N ILE A 86 -34.59 -14.86 -33.49
CA ILE A 86 -33.16 -14.55 -33.59
C ILE A 86 -32.43 -14.84 -32.28
N LEU A 87 -33.00 -14.44 -31.12
CA LEU A 87 -32.43 -14.73 -29.81
C LEU A 87 -32.35 -16.24 -29.53
N LYS A 88 -33.35 -17.01 -29.98
CA LYS A 88 -33.35 -18.47 -29.86
C LYS A 88 -32.26 -19.13 -30.68
N ARG A 89 -32.09 -18.69 -31.95
CA ARG A 89 -31.01 -19.19 -32.81
C ARG A 89 -29.63 -18.88 -32.27
N PHE A 90 -29.44 -17.70 -31.70
CA PHE A 90 -28.15 -17.33 -31.09
C PHE A 90 -27.80 -18.20 -29.89
N HIS A 91 -28.80 -18.53 -29.07
CA HIS A 91 -28.63 -19.45 -27.92
C HIS A 91 -28.36 -20.89 -28.36
N GLU A 92 -28.98 -21.35 -29.46
CA GLU A 92 -28.76 -22.68 -30.04
C GLU A 92 -27.41 -22.80 -30.78
N GLU A 93 -26.91 -21.70 -31.37
CA GLU A 93 -25.57 -21.62 -31.97
C GLU A 93 -24.47 -21.53 -30.90
N GLU A 94 -24.68 -20.83 -29.77
CA GLU A 94 -23.75 -20.83 -28.63
C GLU A 94 -23.63 -22.20 -27.93
N GLU A 95 -24.69 -23.03 -27.94
CA GLU A 95 -24.65 -24.40 -27.39
C GLU A 95 -23.92 -25.41 -28.28
N THR A 96 -23.66 -25.09 -29.56
CA THR A 96 -23.01 -26.02 -30.51
C THR A 96 -21.55 -25.68 -30.84
N ASP A 97 -21.11 -24.44 -30.58
CA ASP A 97 -19.69 -24.03 -30.66
C ASP A 97 -18.94 -24.16 -29.32
N SER A 98 -19.60 -24.60 -28.24
CA SER A 98 -18.97 -24.84 -26.92
C SER A 98 -18.29 -26.21 -26.78
N LEU A 99 -17.68 -26.72 -27.85
CA LEU A 99 -16.82 -27.90 -27.85
C LEU A 99 -15.34 -27.54 -28.03
N ASP A 100 -14.95 -26.30 -27.71
CA ASP A 100 -13.56 -25.94 -27.45
C ASP A 100 -13.29 -26.04 -25.94
N GLU A 101 -12.50 -27.05 -25.55
CA GLU A 101 -12.10 -27.38 -24.19
C GLU A 101 -11.17 -26.33 -23.51
N GLU A 102 -11.27 -25.03 -23.84
CA GLU A 102 -10.40 -23.99 -23.26
C GLU A 102 -11.12 -22.82 -22.54
N GLU A 103 -12.44 -22.85 -22.36
CA GLU A 103 -13.16 -21.91 -21.48
C GLU A 103 -14.13 -22.61 -20.50
N SER A 104 -13.63 -23.60 -19.75
CA SER A 104 -14.26 -23.99 -18.49
C SER A 104 -14.11 -22.87 -17.46
N VAL A 105 -15.09 -21.98 -17.46
CA VAL A 105 -15.43 -21.03 -16.40
C VAL A 105 -15.18 -21.62 -15.00
N SER A 106 -14.14 -21.11 -14.35
CA SER A 106 -14.17 -20.69 -12.95
C SER A 106 -14.77 -21.62 -11.88
N SER A 107 -14.62 -22.94 -11.97
CA SER A 107 -14.94 -23.82 -10.86
C SER A 107 -13.68 -24.17 -10.07
N LEU A 108 -13.66 -23.74 -8.81
CA LEU A 108 -12.86 -24.40 -7.79
C LEU A 108 -13.29 -25.88 -7.74
N SER A 109 -12.38 -26.78 -7.36
CA SER A 109 -12.72 -28.19 -7.21
C SER A 109 -13.87 -28.35 -6.20
N GLU A 110 -14.72 -29.35 -6.40
CA GLU A 110 -15.86 -29.60 -5.50
C GLU A 110 -15.39 -29.84 -4.05
N GLU A 111 -14.23 -30.46 -3.87
CA GLU A 111 -13.57 -30.65 -2.57
C GLU A 111 -13.17 -29.31 -1.92
N THR A 112 -12.60 -28.39 -2.71
CA THR A 112 -12.25 -27.04 -2.28
C THR A 112 -13.52 -26.28 -1.88
N ILE A 113 -14.57 -26.32 -2.70
CA ILE A 113 -15.86 -25.65 -2.43
C ILE A 113 -16.50 -26.18 -1.14
N GLN A 114 -16.53 -27.50 -0.95
CA GLN A 114 -17.08 -28.09 0.27
C GLN A 114 -16.30 -27.70 1.52
N LYS A 115 -14.97 -27.60 1.45
CA LYS A 115 -14.13 -27.09 2.55
C LYS A 115 -14.38 -25.62 2.86
N ILE A 116 -14.60 -24.77 1.85
CA ILE A 116 -15.00 -23.36 2.06
C ILE A 116 -16.36 -23.31 2.78
N LEU A 117 -17.34 -24.07 2.28
CA LEU A 117 -18.69 -24.09 2.83
C LEU A 117 -18.76 -24.66 4.25
N SER A 118 -17.85 -25.57 4.61
CA SER A 118 -17.71 -26.07 5.98
C SER A 118 -17.03 -25.07 6.93
N GLY A 119 -16.61 -23.90 6.44
CA GLY A 119 -15.94 -22.87 7.23
C GLY A 119 -14.49 -23.21 7.60
N CYS A 120 -13.87 -24.18 6.90
CA CYS A 120 -12.48 -24.52 7.14
C CYS A 120 -11.55 -23.53 6.44
N GLN A 121 -10.46 -23.14 7.11
CA GLN A 121 -9.42 -22.34 6.48
C GLN A 121 -8.69 -23.18 5.43
N ILE A 122 -8.61 -22.69 4.20
CA ILE A 122 -7.96 -23.37 3.08
C ILE A 122 -6.52 -22.92 2.99
N SER A 123 -5.59 -23.87 3.03
CA SER A 123 -4.17 -23.61 2.79
C SER A 123 -3.83 -23.78 1.31
N PHE A 124 -2.70 -23.24 0.88
CA PHE A 124 -2.20 -23.48 -0.48
C PHE A 124 -2.05 -24.97 -0.78
N ASP A 125 -1.71 -25.79 0.22
CA ASP A 125 -1.50 -27.23 0.06
C ASP A 125 -2.79 -27.99 -0.21
N ASP A 126 -3.93 -27.48 0.23
CA ASP A 126 -5.26 -28.06 0.03
C ASP A 126 -5.77 -27.96 -1.42
N LEU A 127 -5.14 -27.11 -2.23
CA LEU A 127 -5.55 -26.84 -3.61
C LEU A 127 -5.08 -27.97 -4.56
N SER A 128 -5.90 -28.24 -5.58
CA SER A 128 -5.55 -29.15 -6.68
C SER A 128 -4.32 -28.63 -7.46
N VAL A 129 -3.68 -29.49 -8.24
CA VAL A 129 -2.50 -29.09 -9.04
C VAL A 129 -2.87 -28.01 -10.06
N GLU A 130 -4.07 -28.10 -10.63
CA GLU A 130 -4.62 -27.12 -11.58
C GLU A 130 -4.92 -25.78 -10.88
N GLU A 131 -5.53 -25.82 -9.70
CA GLU A 131 -5.80 -24.63 -8.88
C GLU A 131 -4.50 -23.94 -8.45
N LYS A 132 -3.49 -24.70 -8.00
CA LYS A 132 -2.17 -24.17 -7.66
C LYS A 132 -1.51 -23.47 -8.85
N LYS A 133 -1.57 -24.08 -10.04
CA LYS A 133 -1.04 -23.46 -11.28
C LYS A 133 -1.78 -22.18 -11.65
N ARG A 134 -3.12 -22.17 -11.53
CA ARG A 134 -3.94 -20.97 -11.77
C ARG A 134 -3.60 -19.86 -10.79
N PHE A 135 -3.52 -20.18 -9.50
CA PHE A 135 -3.11 -19.24 -8.45
C PHE A 135 -1.72 -18.67 -8.74
N GLN A 136 -0.73 -19.51 -9.01
CA GLN A 136 0.63 -19.07 -9.37
C GLN A 136 0.65 -18.19 -10.62
N ARG A 137 -0.16 -18.50 -11.64
CA ARG A 137 -0.33 -17.67 -12.82
C ARG A 137 -0.92 -16.30 -12.46
N ALA A 138 -1.99 -16.26 -11.66
CA ALA A 138 -2.62 -15.02 -11.20
C ALA A 138 -1.67 -14.18 -10.32
N VAL A 139 -0.81 -14.81 -9.51
CA VAL A 139 0.29 -14.15 -8.79
C VAL A 139 1.29 -13.55 -9.78
N ALA A 140 1.73 -14.32 -10.78
CA ALA A 140 2.74 -13.88 -11.75
C ALA A 140 2.24 -12.78 -12.70
N THR A 141 0.96 -12.82 -13.09
CA THR A 141 0.32 -11.77 -13.91
C THR A 141 -0.03 -10.53 -13.11
N GLY A 142 0.06 -10.59 -11.77
CA GLY A 142 -0.30 -9.49 -10.87
C GLY A 142 -1.80 -9.26 -10.76
N GLU A 143 -2.64 -10.21 -11.20
CA GLU A 143 -4.10 -10.12 -11.10
C GLU A 143 -4.56 -9.98 -9.64
N LEU A 144 -3.92 -10.74 -8.75
CA LEU A 144 -4.21 -10.72 -7.30
C LEU A 144 -3.80 -9.42 -6.61
N SER A 145 -2.96 -8.58 -7.23
CA SER A 145 -2.52 -7.31 -6.63
C SER A 145 -3.68 -6.36 -6.33
N LYS A 146 -4.78 -6.44 -7.09
CA LYS A 146 -5.99 -5.63 -6.89
C LYS A 146 -6.80 -6.06 -5.67
N LEU A 147 -6.61 -7.29 -5.20
CA LEU A 147 -7.32 -7.86 -4.06
C LEU A 147 -6.58 -7.63 -2.74
N ILE A 148 -5.28 -7.31 -2.81
CA ILE A 148 -4.44 -7.07 -1.63
C ILE A 148 -4.42 -5.58 -1.34
N LYS A 149 -4.96 -5.18 -0.18
CA LYS A 149 -4.82 -3.81 0.31
C LYS A 149 -3.39 -3.58 0.80
N PRO A 150 -2.66 -2.58 0.28
CA PRO A 150 -1.36 -2.22 0.81
C PRO A 150 -1.48 -1.81 2.28
N TRP A 151 -0.54 -2.29 3.10
CA TRP A 151 -0.47 -1.93 4.51
C TRP A 151 0.08 -0.51 4.66
N ASP A 152 -0.66 0.28 5.45
CA ASP A 152 -0.23 1.60 5.88
C ASP A 152 0.58 1.45 7.17
N PRO A 153 1.89 1.80 7.16
CA PRO A 153 2.72 1.63 8.32
C PRO A 153 2.21 2.37 9.54
N TRP A 154 2.21 1.70 10.69
CA TRP A 154 1.65 2.24 11.92
C TRP A 154 2.31 3.56 12.32
N TRP A 155 3.61 3.73 12.04
CA TRP A 155 4.37 4.95 12.36
C TRP A 155 3.99 6.17 11.51
N LEU A 156 3.26 5.98 10.42
CA LEU A 156 2.73 7.09 9.61
C LEU A 156 1.32 7.52 10.05
N LYS A 157 0.67 6.75 10.95
CA LYS A 157 -0.68 7.04 11.41
C LYS A 157 -0.67 8.17 12.45
N PRO A 158 -1.69 9.03 12.47
CA PRO A 158 -1.82 10.06 13.52
C PRO A 158 -1.84 9.48 14.94
N SER A 159 -2.41 8.27 15.12
CA SER A 159 -2.48 7.57 16.39
C SER A 159 -1.10 7.23 16.97
N ALA A 160 -0.05 7.12 16.15
CA ALA A 160 1.31 6.86 16.63
C ALA A 160 1.89 8.00 17.47
N LYS A 161 1.37 9.22 17.34
CA LYS A 161 1.77 10.37 18.19
C LYS A 161 1.21 10.29 19.61
N ASN A 162 0.18 9.46 19.81
CA ASN A 162 -0.49 9.29 21.10
C ASN A 162 0.11 8.14 21.93
N ILE A 163 1.21 7.51 21.46
CA ILE A 163 1.88 6.45 22.20
C ILE A 163 2.55 7.07 23.43
N SER A 164 2.14 6.62 24.61
CA SER A 164 2.71 7.05 25.89
C SER A 164 3.08 5.85 26.76
N LEU A 165 4.24 5.94 27.40
CA LEU A 165 4.70 4.98 28.40
C LEU A 165 4.63 5.57 29.80
N SER A 166 4.53 4.68 30.78
CA SER A 166 4.66 5.01 32.18
C SER A 166 6.13 5.31 32.53
N SER A 167 6.37 5.81 33.74
CA SER A 167 7.74 6.04 34.23
C SER A 167 8.59 4.76 34.26
N ASP A 168 7.96 3.61 34.46
CA ASP A 168 8.59 2.29 34.47
C ASP A 168 8.69 1.63 33.08
N GLY A 169 8.22 2.31 32.03
CA GLY A 169 8.33 1.84 30.63
C GLY A 169 7.21 0.90 30.18
N THR A 170 6.16 0.71 30.99
CA THR A 170 4.97 -0.04 30.61
C THR A 170 4.01 0.84 29.80
N GLN A 171 3.25 0.24 28.87
CA GLN A 171 2.35 1.02 28.01
C GLN A 171 1.11 1.50 28.80
N LEU A 172 0.88 2.82 28.83
CA LEU A 172 -0.22 3.41 29.60
C LEU A 172 -1.58 3.30 28.93
N VAL A 173 -1.61 3.20 27.60
CA VAL A 173 -2.86 3.11 26.85
C VAL A 173 -2.96 1.75 26.19
N GLN A 174 -3.94 0.97 26.64
CA GLN A 174 -4.34 -0.28 26.02
C GLN A 174 -5.68 -0.07 25.31
N PRO A 175 -5.88 -0.65 24.11
CA PRO A 175 -7.23 -0.76 23.55
C PRO A 175 -8.12 -1.47 24.55
N ILE A 176 -9.27 -0.88 24.91
CA ILE A 176 -10.26 -1.58 25.73
C ILE A 176 -10.79 -2.72 24.86
N MET A 177 -10.40 -3.95 25.16
CA MET A 177 -11.08 -5.12 24.60
C MET A 177 -12.52 -5.07 25.13
N ASN A 178 -13.46 -4.66 24.29
CA ASN A 178 -14.86 -4.64 24.66
C ASN A 178 -15.38 -6.09 24.62
N GLU A 179 -14.97 -6.90 25.61
CA GLU A 179 -15.55 -8.21 25.88
C GLU A 179 -16.96 -8.01 26.44
N GLY A 180 -17.90 -7.75 25.54
CA GLY A 180 -19.32 -7.69 25.83
C GLY A 180 -19.97 -6.40 25.35
N LEU A 181 -20.27 -6.32 24.06
CA LEU A 181 -21.59 -5.86 23.60
C LEU A 181 -21.84 -6.41 22.19
N GLY A 182 -22.98 -7.06 22.02
CA GLY A 182 -23.38 -7.68 20.77
C GLY A 182 -23.47 -6.68 19.61
N ALA A 183 -23.29 -7.23 18.42
CA ALA A 183 -23.45 -6.61 17.12
C ALA A 183 -24.40 -5.40 17.09
N SER A 184 -23.82 -4.21 16.97
CA SER A 184 -24.43 -3.10 16.26
C SER A 184 -23.35 -2.43 15.44
N ALA A 185 -23.24 -2.92 14.20
CA ALA A 185 -22.52 -2.22 13.15
C ALA A 185 -23.26 -0.91 12.90
N GLU A 186 -22.61 0.20 13.20
CA GLU A 186 -22.60 1.45 12.43
C GLU A 186 -22.00 2.56 13.31
N ASN A 187 -20.79 3.01 12.94
CA ASN A 187 -19.97 4.10 13.50
C ASN A 187 -18.90 3.72 14.54
N ASP A 188 -17.92 2.90 14.14
CA ASP A 188 -16.70 2.73 14.93
C ASP A 188 -15.44 2.93 14.06
N VAL A 189 -15.16 4.18 13.70
CA VAL A 189 -13.97 4.58 12.91
C VAL A 189 -12.75 4.82 13.81
N GLU A 190 -12.94 4.85 15.13
CA GLU A 190 -11.87 5.10 16.12
C GLU A 190 -11.25 3.80 16.68
N SER A 191 -12.02 2.71 16.79
CA SER A 191 -11.54 1.43 17.32
C SER A 191 -10.44 0.79 16.46
N ASP A 192 -10.56 0.84 15.13
CA ASP A 192 -9.57 0.25 14.20
C ASP A 192 -8.19 0.93 14.22
N GLN A 193 -8.08 2.17 14.73
CA GLN A 193 -6.83 2.94 14.64
C GLN A 193 -5.74 2.51 15.65
N TRP A 194 -6.13 1.76 16.68
CA TRP A 194 -5.25 1.37 17.79
C TRP A 194 -4.77 -0.08 17.69
N HIS A 195 -5.50 -0.94 16.97
CA HIS A 195 -5.13 -2.34 16.78
C HIS A 195 -3.84 -2.51 15.96
N ASP A 196 -3.50 -1.52 15.14
CA ASP A 196 -2.32 -1.56 14.28
C ASP A 196 -1.01 -1.11 14.95
N ILE A 197 -1.08 -0.48 16.13
CA ILE A 197 0.13 0.00 16.83
C ILE A 197 0.68 -1.16 17.68
N PRO A 198 1.98 -1.49 17.56
CA PRO A 198 2.58 -2.53 18.38
C PRO A 198 2.46 -2.22 19.87
N SER A 199 2.04 -3.22 20.65
CA SER A 199 1.95 -3.10 22.10
C SER A 199 3.34 -3.04 22.73
N GLY A 200 3.53 -2.09 23.63
CA GLY A 200 4.75 -1.91 24.40
C GLY A 200 4.98 -3.00 25.45
N PRO A 201 6.00 -2.81 26.31
CA PRO A 201 6.32 -3.74 27.38
C PRO A 201 5.18 -3.90 28.40
N GLU A 202 4.86 -5.14 28.74
CA GLU A 202 3.91 -5.48 29.81
C GLU A 202 4.56 -5.46 31.20
N THR A 203 5.90 -5.57 31.24
CA THR A 203 6.68 -5.57 32.46
C THR A 203 7.60 -4.34 32.52
N PRO A 204 7.85 -3.81 33.73
CA PRO A 204 8.77 -2.69 33.93
C PRO A 204 10.13 -2.93 33.28
N LEU A 205 10.64 -1.94 32.56
CA LEU A 205 11.98 -2.00 31.98
C LEU A 205 13.03 -1.88 33.08
N LEU A 206 14.03 -2.74 33.01
CA LEU A 206 15.14 -2.72 33.96
C LEU A 206 16.09 -1.56 33.64
N PRO A 207 16.67 -0.92 34.68
CA PRO A 207 17.74 0.03 34.46
C PRO A 207 18.95 -0.61 33.79
N VAL A 208 19.59 0.09 32.86
CA VAL A 208 20.75 -0.41 32.08
C VAL A 208 21.92 -0.78 32.99
N SER A 209 22.08 -0.06 34.11
CA SER A 209 23.07 -0.37 35.15
C SER A 209 22.93 -1.76 35.78
N LYS A 210 21.74 -2.37 35.72
CA LYS A 210 21.53 -3.76 36.15
C LYS A 210 21.84 -4.78 35.06
N LEU A 211 21.90 -4.35 33.80
CA LEU A 211 22.17 -5.20 32.64
C LEU A 211 23.66 -5.26 32.30
N THR A 212 24.41 -4.21 32.61
CA THR A 212 25.85 -4.13 32.38
C THR A 212 26.57 -3.41 33.53
N ALA A 213 27.73 -3.93 33.92
CA ALA A 213 28.61 -3.26 34.89
C ALA A 213 29.41 -2.11 34.26
N SER A 214 29.63 -2.17 32.94
CA SER A 214 30.37 -1.16 32.17
C SER A 214 29.44 -0.10 31.61
N ALA A 215 29.97 1.11 31.39
CA ALA A 215 29.24 2.18 30.73
C ALA A 215 28.72 1.71 29.35
N PRO A 216 27.48 2.08 28.97
CA PRO A 216 26.93 1.75 27.66
C PRO A 216 27.80 2.30 26.53
N SER A 217 27.94 1.54 25.44
CA SER A 217 28.74 1.95 24.29
C SER A 217 28.18 3.23 23.65
N PRO A 218 29.04 4.17 23.21
CA PRO A 218 28.58 5.35 22.46
C PRO A 218 27.97 5.00 21.10
N LEU A 219 28.18 3.78 20.59
CA LEU A 219 27.67 3.32 19.29
C LEU A 219 26.22 2.83 19.33
N LEU A 220 25.54 2.89 20.48
CA LEU A 220 24.16 2.38 20.61
C LEU A 220 23.16 3.14 19.73
N THR A 221 23.37 4.43 19.47
CA THR A 221 22.58 5.22 18.50
C THR A 221 22.74 4.70 17.08
N VAL A 222 23.97 4.32 16.69
CA VAL A 222 24.26 3.74 15.37
C VAL A 222 23.60 2.37 15.23
N HIS A 223 23.72 1.54 16.27
CA HIS A 223 23.07 0.23 16.31
C HIS A 223 21.53 0.34 16.24
N LEU A 224 20.96 1.34 16.89
CA LEU A 224 19.52 1.58 16.85
C LEU A 224 19.03 1.90 15.43
N VAL A 225 19.78 2.69 14.65
CA VAL A 225 19.43 3.02 13.25
C VAL A 225 19.38 1.77 12.37
N ASP A 226 20.38 0.88 12.47
CA ASP A 226 20.42 -0.41 11.76
C ASP A 226 19.19 -1.28 12.10
N ILE A 227 18.83 -1.35 13.38
CA ILE A 227 17.70 -2.14 13.87
C ILE A 227 16.36 -1.55 13.39
N ILE A 228 16.18 -0.23 13.47
CA ILE A 228 14.96 0.43 13.00
C ILE A 228 14.78 0.20 11.50
N TYR A 229 15.83 0.41 10.71
CA TYR A 229 15.78 0.19 9.26
C TYR A 229 15.37 -1.25 8.94
N SER A 230 16.01 -2.22 9.60
CA SER A 230 15.75 -3.65 9.39
C SER A 230 14.31 -4.02 9.79
N TYR A 231 13.80 -3.45 10.88
CA TYR A 231 12.39 -3.60 11.28
C TYR A 231 11.42 -3.05 10.23
N CYS A 232 11.64 -1.82 9.76
CA CYS A 232 10.81 -1.19 8.74
C CYS A 232 10.79 -2.01 7.45
N PHE A 233 11.95 -2.54 7.04
CA PHE A 233 12.06 -3.40 5.87
C PHE A 233 11.21 -4.66 6.02
N THR A 234 11.38 -5.39 7.12
CA THR A 234 10.65 -6.63 7.37
C THR A 234 9.15 -6.39 7.41
N LEU A 235 8.66 -5.37 8.12
CA LEU A 235 7.23 -5.09 8.16
C LEU A 235 6.64 -4.76 6.79
N ARG A 236 7.35 -3.98 5.97
CA ARG A 236 6.90 -3.68 4.61
C ARG A 236 6.94 -4.90 3.70
N LEU A 237 7.94 -5.77 3.86
CA LEU A 237 8.05 -7.03 3.11
C LEU A 237 6.85 -7.95 3.37
N TYR A 238 6.39 -8.01 4.62
CA TYR A 238 5.26 -8.84 5.07
C TYR A 238 3.92 -8.09 5.08
N ASN A 239 3.83 -6.92 4.45
CA ASN A 239 2.62 -6.10 4.40
C ASN A 239 1.94 -5.93 5.77
N GLY A 240 2.74 -5.67 6.82
CA GLY A 240 2.27 -5.43 8.18
C GLY A 240 2.03 -6.68 9.05
N ASP A 241 2.15 -7.90 8.50
CA ASP A 241 1.92 -9.14 9.26
C ASP A 241 3.14 -10.09 9.25
N PRO A 242 4.23 -9.74 9.94
CA PRO A 242 5.39 -10.62 10.08
C PRO A 242 5.12 -11.81 11.03
N LYS A 243 3.95 -11.85 11.68
CA LYS A 243 3.57 -12.92 12.60
C LYS A 243 2.96 -14.11 11.87
N SER A 244 2.63 -13.98 10.59
CA SER A 244 2.19 -15.09 9.74
C SER A 244 3.28 -16.14 9.56
N ASP A 245 4.54 -15.70 9.49
CA ASP A 245 5.74 -16.55 9.45
C ASP A 245 6.86 -15.89 10.27
N PRO A 246 6.83 -16.04 11.61
CA PRO A 246 7.78 -15.41 12.50
C PRO A 246 9.22 -15.80 12.21
N LEU A 247 9.47 -17.08 11.91
CA LEU A 247 10.83 -17.56 11.66
C LEU A 247 11.45 -16.92 10.42
N GLU A 248 10.76 -16.96 9.28
CA GLU A 248 11.27 -16.34 8.05
C GLU A 248 11.37 -14.81 8.20
N SER A 249 10.41 -14.19 8.89
CA SER A 249 10.44 -12.75 9.15
C SER A 249 11.70 -12.33 9.93
N VAL A 250 12.10 -13.11 10.94
CA VAL A 250 13.32 -12.83 11.69
C VAL A 250 14.57 -13.17 10.89
N ILE A 251 14.54 -14.20 10.03
CA ILE A 251 15.65 -14.46 9.10
C ILE A 251 15.88 -13.24 8.19
N VAL A 252 14.82 -12.57 7.73
CA VAL A 252 14.93 -11.31 6.99
C VAL A 252 15.55 -10.19 7.84
N VAL A 253 15.13 -10.04 9.10
CA VAL A 253 15.76 -9.06 10.01
C VAL A 253 17.26 -9.33 10.13
N LEU A 254 17.65 -10.60 10.33
CA LEU A 254 19.04 -11.01 10.48
C LEU A 254 19.84 -10.90 9.18
N SER A 255 19.21 -11.00 8.01
CA SER A 255 19.91 -10.84 6.72
C SER A 255 20.20 -9.38 6.41
N VAL A 256 19.34 -8.46 6.83
CA VAL A 256 19.48 -7.01 6.58
C VAL A 256 20.30 -6.30 7.64
N SER A 257 20.20 -6.72 8.90
CA SER A 257 20.86 -6.09 10.04
C SER A 257 22.30 -6.59 10.22
N SER A 258 23.28 -5.68 10.11
CA SER A 258 24.67 -5.99 10.47
C SER A 258 24.80 -6.30 11.96
N VAL A 259 24.04 -5.55 12.77
CA VAL A 259 24.11 -5.57 14.24
C VAL A 259 23.52 -6.86 14.81
N LEU A 260 22.36 -7.29 14.32
CA LEU A 260 21.65 -8.46 14.82
C LEU A 260 22.10 -9.75 14.11
N GLY A 261 22.35 -9.68 12.80
CA GLY A 261 22.69 -10.84 11.98
C GLY A 261 24.14 -11.32 12.14
N GLN A 262 25.07 -10.37 12.11
CA GLN A 262 26.51 -10.65 12.08
C GLN A 262 27.21 -10.28 13.38
N GLY A 263 26.51 -9.61 14.31
CA GLY A 263 27.13 -9.05 15.51
C GLY A 263 28.09 -7.90 15.18
N GLY A 264 27.88 -7.23 14.04
CA GLY A 264 28.66 -6.09 13.60
C GLY A 264 28.61 -4.92 14.59
N GLN A 265 29.61 -4.06 14.51
CA GLN A 265 29.74 -2.85 15.32
C GLN A 265 29.96 -1.64 14.40
N PRO A 266 28.95 -1.27 13.58
CA PRO A 266 29.09 -0.10 12.73
C PRO A 266 29.41 1.13 13.58
N GLU A 267 30.42 1.88 13.16
CA GLU A 267 30.94 3.03 13.92
C GLU A 267 30.23 4.33 13.52
N THR A 268 29.63 4.36 12.34
CA THR A 268 28.94 5.54 11.79
C THR A 268 27.53 5.22 11.30
N ILE A 269 26.65 6.22 11.32
CA ILE A 269 25.28 6.10 10.80
C ILE A 269 25.29 5.79 9.30
N LEU A 270 26.21 6.41 8.55
CA LEU A 270 26.37 6.16 7.12
C LEU A 270 26.74 4.69 6.85
N GLU A 271 27.68 4.13 7.60
CA GLU A 271 28.08 2.72 7.47
C GLU A 271 26.90 1.77 7.73
N ALA A 272 26.16 2.00 8.82
CA ALA A 272 24.97 1.21 9.14
C ALA A 272 23.90 1.28 8.02
N LEU A 273 23.60 2.47 7.53
CA LEU A 273 22.61 2.68 6.46
C LEU A 273 23.07 2.06 5.14
N LEU A 274 24.34 2.22 4.76
CA LEU A 274 24.88 1.64 3.53
C LEU A 274 24.84 0.12 3.56
N HIS A 275 25.16 -0.51 4.70
CA HIS A 275 25.05 -1.95 4.85
C HIS A 275 23.60 -2.41 4.62
N CYS A 276 22.63 -1.80 5.32
CA CYS A 276 21.22 -2.20 5.17
C CYS A 276 20.68 -1.91 3.75
N LEU A 277 21.10 -0.79 3.13
CA LEU A 277 20.76 -0.47 1.74
C LEU A 277 21.31 -1.53 0.78
N GLU A 278 22.56 -1.97 0.95
CA GLU A 278 23.17 -3.01 0.13
C GLU A 278 22.38 -4.33 0.25
N GLN A 279 22.02 -4.74 1.47
CA GLN A 279 21.24 -5.96 1.68
C GLN A 279 19.84 -5.86 1.05
N THR A 280 19.14 -4.75 1.25
CA THR A 280 17.79 -4.54 0.69
C THR A 280 17.76 -4.31 -0.82
N CYS A 281 18.87 -3.89 -1.42
CA CYS A 281 19.03 -3.78 -2.87
C CYS A 281 19.67 -5.02 -3.52
N SER A 282 19.92 -6.08 -2.73
CA SER A 282 20.52 -7.31 -3.22
C SER A 282 19.59 -8.07 -4.18
N PRO A 283 20.13 -9.02 -4.98
CA PRO A 283 19.32 -9.86 -5.87
C PRO A 283 18.17 -10.61 -5.18
N THR A 284 18.32 -10.89 -3.88
CA THR A 284 17.29 -11.53 -3.03
C THR A 284 16.00 -10.71 -2.98
N TYR A 285 16.12 -9.38 -2.94
CA TYR A 285 14.98 -8.47 -2.79
C TYR A 285 14.78 -7.56 -4.03
N LYS A 286 15.27 -7.99 -5.20
CA LYS A 286 15.20 -7.23 -6.46
C LYS A 286 13.79 -6.77 -6.85
N HIS A 287 12.77 -7.51 -6.41
CA HIS A 287 11.36 -7.22 -6.70
C HIS A 287 10.75 -6.13 -5.80
N MET A 288 11.46 -5.70 -4.75
CA MET A 288 10.93 -4.79 -3.72
C MET A 288 10.99 -3.30 -4.10
N GLY A 289 11.52 -2.96 -5.27
CA GLY A 289 11.64 -1.56 -5.75
C GLY A 289 13.04 -0.94 -5.65
N GLY A 290 14.04 -1.73 -5.25
CA GLY A 290 15.46 -1.35 -5.30
C GLY A 290 15.81 -0.11 -4.48
N LEU A 291 16.75 0.72 -4.99
CA LEU A 291 17.30 1.86 -4.24
C LEU A 291 16.23 2.86 -3.77
N GLN A 292 15.21 3.13 -4.58
CA GLN A 292 14.14 4.06 -4.20
C GLN A 292 13.33 3.55 -3.01
N PHE A 293 13.11 2.23 -2.94
CA PHE A 293 12.49 1.60 -1.77
C PHE A 293 13.42 1.66 -0.57
N GLY A 294 14.72 1.37 -0.75
CA GLY A 294 15.75 1.52 0.27
C GLY A 294 15.78 2.93 0.91
N LEU A 295 15.76 3.98 0.09
CA LEU A 295 15.75 5.37 0.55
C LEU A 295 14.47 5.75 1.31
N ARG A 296 13.33 5.13 1.00
CA ARG A 296 12.07 5.30 1.75
C ARG A 296 12.14 4.65 3.13
N LEU A 297 12.86 3.55 3.29
CA LEU A 297 13.08 2.93 4.61
C LEU A 297 13.92 3.83 5.53
N ILE A 298 14.81 4.64 4.95
CA ILE A 298 15.51 5.69 5.70
C ILE A 298 14.51 6.78 6.13
N ASP A 299 13.55 7.15 5.29
CA ASP A 299 12.47 8.05 5.72
C ASP A 299 11.67 7.44 6.87
N ASP A 300 11.30 6.16 6.79
CA ASP A 300 10.59 5.48 7.88
C ASP A 300 11.38 5.51 9.19
N THR A 301 12.70 5.29 9.09
CA THR A 301 13.62 5.39 10.23
C THR A 301 13.59 6.79 10.83
N ILE A 302 13.62 7.84 10.00
CA ILE A 302 13.52 9.24 10.43
C ILE A 302 12.15 9.52 11.07
N HIS A 303 11.05 9.00 10.53
CA HIS A 303 9.71 9.18 11.09
C HIS A 303 9.60 8.54 12.49
N LEU A 304 10.09 7.32 12.67
CA LEU A 304 10.12 6.64 13.96
C LEU A 304 10.95 7.37 15.00
N LEU A 305 12.11 7.92 14.61
CA LEU A 305 12.93 8.74 15.50
C LEU A 305 12.20 10.02 15.95
N HIS A 306 11.41 10.65 15.06
CA HIS A 306 10.60 11.82 15.42
C HIS A 306 9.41 11.50 16.33
N LEU A 307 8.88 10.26 16.29
CA LEU A 307 7.85 9.82 17.25
C LEU A 307 8.40 9.70 18.68
N GLY A 308 9.71 9.54 18.82
CA GLY A 308 10.41 9.62 20.10
C GLY A 308 10.37 8.32 20.94
N ASN A 309 10.75 8.46 22.21
CA ASN A 309 11.11 7.34 23.10
C ASN A 309 10.03 6.25 23.14
N ALA A 310 8.77 6.62 23.38
CA ALA A 310 7.68 5.67 23.54
C ALA A 310 7.47 4.78 22.30
N ALA A 311 7.50 5.36 21.09
CA ALA A 311 7.36 4.61 19.85
C ALA A 311 8.55 3.69 19.58
N LEU A 312 9.77 4.15 19.89
CA LEU A 312 10.99 3.35 19.74
C LEU A 312 11.00 2.14 20.68
N VAL A 313 10.55 2.32 21.92
CA VAL A 313 10.39 1.20 22.88
C VAL A 313 9.32 0.22 22.40
N CYS A 314 8.17 0.69 21.90
CA CYS A 314 7.15 -0.20 21.33
C CYS A 314 7.67 -1.01 20.12
N LEU A 315 8.40 -0.37 19.22
CA LEU A 315 9.07 -1.04 18.09
C LEU A 315 10.04 -2.13 18.56
N LEU A 316 10.89 -1.82 19.53
CA LEU A 316 11.88 -2.78 20.05
C LEU A 316 11.19 -3.92 20.81
N CYS A 317 10.10 -3.63 21.51
CA CYS A 317 9.27 -4.64 22.17
C CYS A 317 8.62 -5.58 21.15
N ASP A 318 8.07 -5.05 20.06
CA ASP A 318 7.48 -5.85 18.98
C ASP A 318 8.53 -6.71 18.27
N MET A 319 9.71 -6.14 17.98
CA MET A 319 10.85 -6.90 17.47
C MET A 319 11.26 -8.04 18.42
N GLN A 320 11.30 -7.78 19.73
CA GLN A 320 11.60 -8.82 20.72
C GLN A 320 10.54 -9.93 20.72
N LYS A 321 9.25 -9.57 20.68
CA LYS A 321 8.13 -10.52 20.61
C LYS A 321 8.21 -11.37 19.33
N LEU A 322 8.56 -10.76 18.20
CA LEU A 322 8.75 -11.44 16.92
C LEU A 322 9.91 -12.45 16.99
N ILE A 323 11.06 -12.06 17.55
CA ILE A 323 12.20 -12.98 17.77
C ILE A 323 11.81 -14.15 18.68
N GLN A 324 11.06 -13.89 19.76
CA GLN A 324 10.58 -14.93 20.67
C GLN A 324 9.59 -15.89 19.99
N ALA A 325 8.75 -15.40 19.08
CA ALA A 325 7.86 -16.23 18.28
C ALA A 325 8.67 -17.14 17.33
N ALA A 326 9.65 -16.59 16.62
CA ALA A 326 10.58 -17.36 15.78
C ALA A 326 11.33 -18.45 16.57
N GLU A 327 11.77 -18.16 17.80
CA GLU A 327 12.40 -19.15 18.66
C GLU A 327 11.47 -20.31 19.06
N LYS A 328 10.17 -20.04 19.22
CA LYS A 328 9.16 -21.08 19.51
C LYS A 328 8.93 -21.94 18.29
N GLU A 329 8.80 -21.34 17.12
CA GLU A 329 8.60 -22.03 15.85
C GLU A 329 9.79 -22.91 15.43
N LEU A 330 11.01 -22.41 15.63
CA LEU A 330 12.25 -23.18 15.41
C LEU A 330 12.31 -24.45 16.26
N LYS A 331 11.56 -24.53 17.38
CA LYS A 331 11.53 -25.75 18.20
C LYS A 331 10.76 -26.87 17.53
N SER A 332 9.66 -26.55 16.86
CA SER A 332 8.79 -27.47 16.12
C SER A 332 9.37 -27.89 14.76
N GLU A 333 10.28 -27.10 14.20
CA GLU A 333 10.80 -27.32 12.85
C GLU A 333 11.83 -28.47 12.77
N LYS A 334 11.73 -29.25 11.68
CA LYS A 334 12.60 -30.40 11.37
C LYS A 334 13.87 -29.95 10.63
N LEU A 335 14.76 -29.24 11.31
CA LEU A 335 16.03 -28.78 10.75
C LEU A 335 17.23 -29.64 11.18
N HIS A 336 18.29 -29.70 10.36
CA HIS A 336 19.55 -30.32 10.76
C HIS A 336 20.08 -29.72 12.07
N LYS A 337 20.56 -30.59 12.97
CA LYS A 337 20.93 -30.24 14.36
C LYS A 337 21.94 -29.09 14.44
N SER A 338 22.94 -29.04 13.55
CA SER A 338 23.97 -27.99 13.52
C SER A 338 23.37 -26.63 13.11
N LYS A 339 22.64 -26.58 11.99
CA LYS A 339 21.98 -25.36 11.50
C LYS A 339 20.99 -24.80 12.53
N ARG A 340 20.21 -25.67 13.17
CA ARG A 340 19.28 -25.29 14.23
C ARG A 340 19.98 -24.66 15.43
N ALA A 341 21.13 -25.21 15.83
CA ALA A 341 21.91 -24.67 16.94
C ALA A 341 22.50 -23.30 16.61
N GLU A 342 23.02 -23.12 15.39
CA GLU A 342 23.53 -21.84 14.90
C GLU A 342 22.43 -20.76 14.88
N LEU A 343 21.30 -21.06 14.25
CA LEU A 343 20.18 -20.12 14.15
C LEU A 343 19.62 -19.77 15.53
N LYS A 344 19.47 -20.76 16.41
CA LYS A 344 19.06 -20.52 17.80
C LYS A 344 20.03 -19.60 18.55
N SER A 345 21.33 -19.72 18.31
CA SER A 345 22.33 -18.83 18.92
C SER A 345 22.18 -17.39 18.40
N LYS A 346 21.95 -17.22 17.09
CA LYS A 346 21.70 -15.91 16.48
C LYS A 346 20.42 -15.27 17.02
N LEU A 347 19.32 -16.03 17.12
CA LEU A 347 18.06 -15.54 17.71
C LEU A 347 18.25 -15.09 19.15
N ARG A 348 18.95 -15.88 19.98
CA ARG A 348 19.25 -15.50 21.38
C ARG A 348 20.10 -14.25 21.50
N PHE A 349 21.07 -14.11 20.61
CA PHE A 349 21.91 -12.91 20.56
C PHE A 349 21.07 -11.68 20.19
N ALA A 350 20.27 -11.78 19.12
CA ALA A 350 19.40 -10.70 18.68
C ALA A 350 18.37 -10.31 19.74
N GLU A 351 17.70 -11.28 20.37
CA GLU A 351 16.75 -11.04 21.47
C GLU A 351 17.38 -10.23 22.60
N ARG A 352 18.57 -10.63 23.06
CA ARG A 352 19.30 -9.95 24.14
C ARG A 352 19.74 -8.55 23.73
N LYS A 353 20.22 -8.38 22.49
CA LYS A 353 20.68 -7.09 21.95
C LYS A 353 19.53 -6.10 21.83
N VAL A 354 18.39 -6.54 21.28
CA VAL A 354 17.15 -5.74 21.18
C VAL A 354 16.66 -5.34 22.56
N TYR A 355 16.59 -6.29 23.51
CA TYR A 355 16.16 -6.00 24.88
C TYR A 355 17.08 -4.98 25.57
N PHE A 356 18.40 -5.14 25.43
CA PHE A 356 19.36 -4.19 25.99
C PHE A 356 19.19 -2.79 25.41
N ILE A 357 19.03 -2.67 24.08
CA ILE A 357 18.81 -1.38 23.41
C ILE A 357 17.46 -0.79 23.83
N MET A 358 16.41 -1.58 24.01
CA MET A 358 15.11 -1.13 24.51
C MET A 358 15.22 -0.48 25.88
N CYS A 359 15.88 -1.13 26.83
CA CYS A 359 16.16 -0.56 28.16
C CYS A 359 16.99 0.73 28.06
N TRP A 360 17.99 0.76 27.17
CA TRP A 360 18.83 1.93 26.98
C TRP A 360 18.09 3.12 26.36
N VAL A 361 17.23 2.88 25.37
CA VAL A 361 16.36 3.88 24.73
C VAL A 361 15.43 4.50 25.78
N HIS A 362 14.83 3.69 26.65
CA HIS A 362 13.94 4.18 27.70
C HIS A 362 14.63 5.20 28.62
N GLU A 363 15.91 5.01 28.94
CA GLU A 363 16.69 5.91 29.80
C GLU A 363 17.17 7.20 29.10
N GLN A 364 17.04 7.33 27.77
CA GLN A 364 17.53 8.51 27.06
C GLN A 364 16.54 9.69 27.09
N PRO A 365 17.05 10.94 27.07
CA PRO A 365 16.23 12.13 26.95
C PRO A 365 15.52 12.19 25.58
N SER A 366 14.32 12.76 25.56
CA SER A 366 13.47 12.82 24.37
C SER A 366 14.10 13.56 23.18
N GLU A 367 14.93 14.56 23.48
CA GLU A 367 15.60 15.45 22.53
C GLU A 367 16.71 14.74 21.74
N ALA A 368 17.23 13.63 22.27
CA ALA A 368 18.26 12.83 21.61
C ALA A 368 17.77 12.30 20.26
N TRP A 369 16.48 11.96 20.14
CA TRP A 369 15.92 11.33 18.96
C TRP A 369 15.71 12.30 17.81
N SER A 370 15.30 13.54 18.10
CA SER A 370 15.23 14.60 17.09
C SER A 370 16.61 14.94 16.53
N SER A 371 17.63 14.95 17.39
CA SER A 371 19.03 15.16 16.99
C SER A 371 19.53 14.01 16.11
N LEU A 372 19.25 12.76 16.50
CA LEU A 372 19.61 11.58 15.71
C LEU A 372 18.89 11.56 14.35
N ALA A 373 17.61 11.93 14.30
CA ALA A 373 16.83 12.03 13.07
C ALA A 373 17.45 13.04 12.09
N ALA A 374 17.91 14.20 12.59
CA ALA A 374 18.59 15.20 11.76
C ALA A 374 19.90 14.67 11.17
N ILE A 375 20.68 13.90 11.93
CA ILE A 375 21.92 13.28 11.44
C ILE A 375 21.59 12.25 10.36
N VAL A 376 20.63 11.35 10.60
CA VAL A 376 20.20 10.33 9.62
C VAL A 376 19.70 10.99 8.32
N ASN A 377 18.94 12.09 8.43
CA ASN A 377 18.48 12.85 7.26
C ASN A 377 19.62 13.51 6.46
N THR A 378 20.67 13.96 7.17
CA THR A 378 21.87 14.52 6.54
C THR A 378 22.62 13.44 5.76
N GLU A 379 22.86 12.27 6.37
CA GLU A 379 23.52 11.14 5.72
C GLU A 379 22.72 10.63 4.51
N LYS A 380 21.39 10.58 4.63
CA LYS A 380 20.51 10.27 3.50
C LYS A 380 20.73 11.23 2.34
N SER A 381 20.73 12.53 2.62
CA SER A 381 20.87 13.57 1.59
C SER A 381 22.21 13.43 0.86
N SER A 382 23.30 13.21 1.61
CA SER A 382 24.63 12.92 1.06
C SER A 382 24.64 11.66 0.17
N ALA A 383 23.96 10.58 0.58
CA ALA A 383 23.87 9.35 -0.19
C ALA A 383 23.08 9.53 -1.50
N VAL A 384 21.99 10.31 -1.47
CA VAL A 384 21.18 10.64 -2.66
C VAL A 384 21.97 11.49 -3.64
N GLU A 385 22.65 12.55 -3.17
CA GLU A 385 23.48 13.42 -4.01
C GLU A 385 24.61 12.64 -4.69
N PHE A 386 25.23 11.70 -3.97
CA PHE A 386 26.25 10.82 -4.54
C PHE A 386 25.68 9.87 -5.61
N ALA A 387 24.50 9.30 -5.38
CA ALA A 387 23.82 8.44 -6.34
C ALA A 387 23.41 9.19 -7.61
N ASP A 388 22.88 10.41 -7.47
CA ASP A 388 22.51 11.27 -8.59
C ASP A 388 23.74 11.75 -9.36
N SER A 389 24.82 12.09 -8.66
CA SER A 389 26.10 12.45 -9.27
C SER A 389 26.65 11.31 -10.11
N LYS A 390 26.72 10.08 -9.57
CA LYS A 390 27.13 8.89 -10.36
C LYS A 390 26.23 8.63 -11.55
N ARG A 391 24.92 8.77 -11.41
CA ARG A 391 23.97 8.60 -12.51
C ARG A 391 24.16 9.66 -13.60
N SER A 392 24.52 10.88 -13.22
CA SER A 392 24.88 11.94 -14.16
C SER A 392 26.18 11.65 -14.91
N THR A 393 27.22 11.17 -14.20
CA THR A 393 28.51 10.78 -14.80
C THR A 393 28.35 9.62 -15.76
N ILE A 394 27.63 8.55 -15.39
CA ILE A 394 27.34 7.41 -16.27
C ILE A 394 26.57 7.86 -17.51
N ARG A 395 25.58 8.75 -17.37
CA ARG A 395 24.86 9.33 -18.53
C ARG A 395 25.73 10.21 -19.41
N MET A 396 26.75 10.88 -18.86
CA MET A 396 27.73 11.63 -19.65
C MET A 396 28.69 10.68 -20.36
N GLU A 397 29.17 9.63 -19.68
CA GLU A 397 30.02 8.58 -20.24
C GLU A 397 29.32 7.80 -21.36
N GLU A 398 28.07 7.36 -21.18
CA GLU A 398 27.25 6.72 -22.21
C GLU A 398 26.97 7.64 -23.41
N LYS A 399 26.88 8.96 -23.20
CA LYS A 399 26.76 9.94 -24.30
C LYS A 399 28.06 10.10 -25.07
N THR A 400 29.21 10.02 -24.41
CA THR A 400 30.53 9.98 -25.08
C THR A 400 30.81 8.63 -25.76
N GLU A 401 30.38 7.51 -25.18
CA GLU A 401 30.53 6.15 -25.72
C GLU A 401 29.56 5.81 -26.85
N ARG A 402 28.46 6.54 -27.02
CA ARG A 402 27.59 6.44 -28.23
C ARG A 402 28.29 6.83 -29.54
N SER A 403 29.55 7.26 -29.50
CA SER A 403 30.42 7.40 -30.68
C SER A 403 31.34 6.18 -30.94
N GLY A 404 31.36 5.20 -30.03
CA GLY A 404 32.14 3.96 -30.13
C GLY A 404 31.27 2.76 -30.50
N LYS A 405 31.83 1.85 -31.30
CA LYS A 405 31.17 0.60 -31.72
C LYS A 405 30.75 -0.24 -30.50
N PRO A 406 29.60 -0.94 -30.55
CA PRO A 406 29.10 -1.72 -29.41
C PRO A 406 30.06 -2.85 -29.02
N LEU A 407 30.37 -2.94 -27.72
CA LEU A 407 31.32 -3.88 -27.11
C LEU A 407 30.77 -5.30 -26.90
N ILE A 408 29.47 -5.52 -27.12
CA ILE A 408 28.87 -6.86 -27.01
C ILE A 408 27.92 -7.07 -28.19
N LYS A 409 28.16 -8.14 -28.95
CA LYS A 409 27.23 -8.68 -29.96
C LYS A 409 26.80 -10.06 -29.49
N GLU A 410 25.49 -10.30 -29.49
CA GLU A 410 24.96 -11.66 -29.38
C GLU A 410 25.49 -12.49 -30.55
N VAL A 411 26.09 -13.62 -30.22
CA VAL A 411 26.50 -14.63 -31.20
C VAL A 411 25.26 -15.49 -31.46
N LYS A 412 24.81 -15.53 -32.72
CA LYS A 412 23.77 -16.46 -33.18
C LYS A 412 24.28 -17.89 -33.22
#